data_AF-A0A357K4F7-F1
#
_entry.id   AF-A0A357K4F7-F1
#
_cell.length_a   1.000
_cell.length_b   1.000
_cell.length_c   1.000
_cell.angle_alpha   90.00
_cell.angle_beta   90.00
_cell.angle_gamma   90.00
#
_symmetry.space_group_name_H-M   'P 1'
#
loop_
_entity.id
_entity.type
_entity.pdbx_description
1 polymer ?
#
loop_
_entity_poly.entity_id
_entity_poly.type
_entity_poly.pdbx_seq_one_letter_code
_entity_poly.pdbx_strand_id
1 'polypeptide(L)'
;MRSCWARDGRAMVEGSESFASLGREGQKRFLHYALHLVRQSIVGHYGAKELVRLTPAEGAFLTKFSKFIHHDNVMALREALEEAHSDVAGNVNGKLVFVDLSLRVHRLLRLPASVD
;
A
#
# COMPACT_ATOMS: atom_id res chain seq x y z
N MET A 1 -6.55 -2.20 4.47
CA MET A 1 -5.47 -1.31 4.98
C MET A 1 -5.52 -1.08 6.50
N ARG A 2 -6.67 -0.91 7.17
CA ARG A 2 -6.70 -0.89 8.66
C ARG A 2 -6.31 -2.23 9.31
N SER A 3 -6.57 -3.34 8.63
CA SER A 3 -6.27 -4.71 9.10
C SER A 3 -4.78 -5.05 9.18
N CYS A 4 -3.90 -4.33 8.47
CA CYS A 4 -2.46 -4.56 8.51
C CYS A 4 -1.80 -4.10 9.83
N TRP A 5 -2.54 -3.45 10.74
CA TRP A 5 -2.02 -2.94 12.02
C TRP A 5 -2.11 -3.95 13.18
N ALA A 6 -3.07 -4.90 13.15
CA ALA A 6 -3.53 -5.60 14.36
C ALA A 6 -2.97 -7.03 14.61
N ARG A 7 -2.07 -7.56 13.77
CA ARG A 7 -1.72 -9.01 13.77
C ARG A 7 -2.96 -9.92 13.63
N ASP A 8 -3.99 -9.42 12.95
CA ASP A 8 -5.22 -10.15 12.73
C ASP A 8 -5.05 -11.06 11.51
N GLY A 9 -4.56 -12.28 11.77
CA GLY A 9 -4.39 -13.30 10.72
C GLY A 9 -5.70 -13.64 10.01
N ARG A 10 -6.85 -13.53 10.70
CA ARG A 10 -8.16 -13.77 10.09
C ARG A 10 -8.51 -12.67 9.10
N ALA A 11 -8.31 -11.40 9.46
CA ALA A 11 -8.51 -10.28 8.54
C ALA A 11 -7.54 -10.30 7.34
N MET A 12 -6.34 -10.87 7.51
CA MET A 12 -5.40 -11.08 6.40
C MET A 12 -5.89 -12.17 5.44
N VAL A 13 -6.41 -13.28 5.96
CA VAL A 13 -7.03 -14.34 5.15
C VAL A 13 -8.24 -13.81 4.39
N GLU A 14 -9.18 -13.16 5.08
CA GLU A 14 -10.37 -12.54 4.46
C GLU A 14 -9.99 -11.51 3.39
N GLY A 15 -8.97 -10.69 3.66
CA GLY A 15 -8.42 -9.75 2.70
C GLY A 15 -7.84 -10.44 1.46
N SER A 16 -7.13 -11.55 1.64
CA SER A 16 -6.58 -12.34 0.53
C SER A 16 -7.66 -12.96 -0.34
N GLU A 17 -8.76 -13.40 0.25
CA GLU A 17 -9.91 -13.96 -0.49
C GLU A 17 -10.64 -12.87 -1.27
N SER A 18 -10.85 -11.72 -0.63
CA SER A 18 -11.45 -10.54 -1.26
C SER A 18 -10.58 -10.02 -2.42
N PHE A 19 -9.26 -10.00 -2.26
CA PHE A 19 -8.35 -9.61 -3.32
C PHE A 19 -8.35 -10.62 -4.47
N ALA A 20 -8.34 -11.91 -4.17
CA ALA A 20 -8.40 -12.96 -5.17
C ALA A 20 -9.70 -12.91 -5.99
N SER A 21 -10.84 -12.58 -5.38
CA SER A 21 -12.14 -12.53 -6.05
C SER A 21 -12.29 -11.36 -7.05
N LEU A 22 -11.44 -10.33 -6.99
CA LEU A 22 -11.45 -9.21 -7.94
C LEU A 22 -11.10 -9.61 -9.38
N GLY A 23 -10.49 -10.78 -9.57
CA GLY A 23 -9.86 -11.15 -10.83
C GLY A 23 -8.63 -10.28 -11.16
N ARG A 24 -7.86 -10.70 -12.15
CA ARG A 24 -6.52 -10.14 -12.45
C ARG A 24 -6.54 -8.63 -12.76
N GLU A 25 -7.48 -8.16 -13.57
CA GLU A 25 -7.58 -6.73 -13.88
C GLU A 25 -8.01 -5.90 -12.67
N GLY A 26 -8.90 -6.44 -11.83
CA GLY A 26 -9.30 -5.81 -10.59
C GLY A 26 -8.15 -5.71 -9.59
N GLN A 27 -7.35 -6.76 -9.46
CA GLN A 27 -6.13 -6.78 -8.64
C GLN A 27 -5.11 -5.75 -9.10
N LYS A 28 -4.82 -5.68 -10.40
CA LYS A 28 -3.91 -4.66 -10.97
C LYS A 28 -4.42 -3.24 -10.70
N ARG A 29 -5.72 -2.99 -10.90
CA ARG A 29 -6.34 -1.68 -10.60
C ARG A 29 -6.21 -1.32 -9.13
N PHE A 30 -6.42 -2.27 -8.23
CA PHE A 30 -6.23 -2.08 -6.79
C PHE A 30 -4.79 -1.70 -6.45
N LEU A 31 -3.80 -2.44 -6.98
CA LEU A 31 -2.38 -2.19 -6.72
C LEU A 31 -1.94 -0.85 -7.32
N HIS A 32 -2.40 -0.53 -8.53
CA HIS A 32 -2.14 0.77 -9.16
C HIS A 32 -2.75 1.93 -8.35
N TYR A 33 -3.94 1.75 -7.78
CA TYR A 33 -4.55 2.71 -6.88
C TYR A 33 -3.74 2.89 -5.59
N ALA A 34 -3.27 1.80 -4.98
CA ALA A 34 -2.39 1.87 -3.82
C ALA A 34 -1.07 2.60 -4.14
N LEU A 35 -0.46 2.34 -5.30
CA LEU A 35 0.73 3.06 -5.79
C LEU A 35 0.46 4.56 -5.97
N HIS A 36 -0.72 4.92 -6.48
CA HIS A 36 -1.12 6.32 -6.60
C HIS A 36 -1.13 6.99 -5.22
N LEU A 37 -1.75 6.39 -4.21
CA LEU A 37 -1.78 6.94 -2.85
C LEU A 37 -0.38 7.08 -2.24
N VAL A 38 0.49 6.07 -2.40
CA VAL A 38 1.88 6.16 -1.93
C VAL A 38 2.61 7.31 -2.62
N ARG A 39 2.46 7.47 -3.94
CA ARG A 39 3.05 8.61 -4.66
C ARG A 39 2.55 9.96 -4.16
N GLN A 40 1.25 10.09 -3.88
CA GLN A 40 0.67 11.32 -3.34
C GLN A 40 1.19 11.63 -1.93
N SER A 41 1.48 10.60 -1.11
CA SER A 41 2.12 10.81 0.19
C SER A 41 3.53 11.40 0.07
N ILE A 42 4.32 10.95 -0.92
CA ILE A 42 5.64 11.52 -1.24
C ILE A 42 5.49 12.99 -1.64
N VAL A 43 4.64 13.28 -2.63
CA VAL A 43 4.43 14.64 -3.15
C VAL A 43 3.99 15.61 -2.04
N GLY A 44 3.12 15.16 -1.13
CA GLY A 44 2.69 15.94 0.02
C GLY A 44 3.78 16.22 1.05
N HIS A 45 4.72 15.28 1.26
CA HIS A 45 5.86 15.45 2.18
C HIS A 45 6.92 16.41 1.62
N TYR A 46 7.20 16.38 0.31
CA TYR A 46 8.20 17.23 -0.34
C TYR A 46 7.70 18.64 -0.72
N GLY A 47 6.62 19.11 -0.10
CA GLY A 47 6.19 20.51 -0.17
C GLY A 47 5.41 20.92 -1.43
N ALA A 48 5.18 20.02 -2.39
CA ALA A 48 4.39 20.31 -3.59
C ALA A 48 2.88 20.09 -3.36
N LYS A 49 2.33 20.69 -2.31
CA LYS A 49 0.92 20.53 -1.90
C LYS A 49 -0.07 20.90 -3.01
N GLU A 50 0.30 21.83 -3.90
CA GLU A 50 -0.51 22.25 -5.05
C GLU A 50 -0.62 21.17 -6.14
N LEU A 51 0.29 20.18 -6.16
CA LEU A 51 0.28 19.07 -7.11
C LEU A 51 -0.44 17.84 -6.56
N VAL A 52 -0.90 17.87 -5.31
CA VAL A 52 -1.60 16.76 -4.68
C VAL A 52 -3.00 16.64 -5.25
N ARG A 53 -3.24 15.58 -6.01
CA ARG A 53 -4.53 15.30 -6.66
C ARG A 53 -5.26 14.19 -5.91
N LEU A 54 -5.89 14.57 -4.80
CA LEU A 54 -6.66 13.66 -3.95
C LEU A 54 -8.10 14.13 -3.86
N THR A 55 -9.03 13.18 -3.88
CA THR A 55 -10.40 13.44 -3.41
C THR A 55 -10.39 13.74 -1.91
N PRO A 56 -11.44 14.39 -1.36
CA PRO A 56 -11.52 14.66 0.09
C PRO A 56 -11.38 13.40 0.96
N ALA A 57 -11.95 12.28 0.51
CA ALA A 57 -11.87 10.99 1.21
C ALA A 57 -10.43 10.44 1.24
N GLU A 58 -9.72 10.54 0.12
CA GLU A 58 -8.32 10.11 0.02
C GLU A 58 -7.38 11.01 0.82
N GLY A 59 -7.62 12.32 0.82
CA GLY A 59 -6.89 13.26 1.67
C GLY A 59 -7.06 12.94 3.15
N ALA A 60 -8.27 12.63 3.60
CA ALA A 60 -8.54 12.22 4.97
C ALA A 60 -7.87 10.88 5.34
N PHE A 61 -7.82 9.93 4.39
CA PHE A 61 -7.09 8.68 4.56
C PHE A 61 -5.58 8.92 4.68
N LEU A 62 -4.99 9.66 3.73
CA LEU A 62 -3.57 9.94 3.70
C LEU A 62 -3.09 10.76 4.89
N THR A 63 -3.92 11.67 5.42
CA THR A 63 -3.58 12.41 6.66
C THR A 63 -3.42 11.50 7.88
N LYS A 64 -4.19 10.40 7.94
CA LYS A 64 -4.03 9.40 9.02
C LYS A 64 -2.86 8.47 8.74
N PHE A 65 -2.61 8.18 7.47
CA PHE A 65 -1.60 7.25 7.02
C PHE A 65 -0.19 7.86 6.97
N SER A 66 -0.07 9.17 6.81
CA SER A 66 1.21 9.91 6.75
C SER A 66 2.06 9.75 8.01
N LYS A 67 1.45 9.44 9.15
CA LYS A 67 2.18 9.13 10.40
C LYS A 67 3.03 7.86 10.31
N PHE A 68 2.74 6.98 9.36
CA PHE A 68 3.42 5.69 9.19
C PHE A 68 4.30 5.66 7.93
N ILE A 69 4.22 6.69 7.07
CA ILE A 69 5.02 6.80 5.86
C ILE A 69 6.02 7.94 6.03
N HIS A 70 7.29 7.62 5.86
CA HIS A 70 8.40 8.57 5.92
C HIS A 70 9.43 8.22 4.84
N HIS A 71 10.44 9.07 4.68
CA HIS A 71 11.43 8.93 3.60
C HIS A 71 12.09 7.53 3.58
N ASP A 72 12.37 6.96 4.75
CA ASP A 72 13.08 5.68 4.87
C ASP A 72 12.25 4.46 4.44
N ASN A 73 10.91 4.54 4.49
CA ASN A 73 10.05 3.40 4.17
C ASN A 73 9.22 3.59 2.89
N VAL A 74 9.03 4.82 2.42
CA VAL A 74 8.13 5.10 1.30
C VAL A 74 8.63 4.50 -0.03
N MET A 75 9.95 4.51 -0.25
CA MET A 75 10.55 3.93 -1.44
C MET A 75 10.40 2.41 -1.48
N ALA A 76 10.62 1.75 -0.35
CA ALA A 76 10.43 0.31 -0.20
C ALA A 76 8.95 -0.11 -0.30
N LEU A 77 8.03 0.73 0.21
CA LEU A 77 6.58 0.51 0.05
C LEU A 77 6.15 0.59 -1.42
N ARG A 78 6.66 1.58 -2.15
CA ARG A 78 6.43 1.71 -3.60
C ARG A 78 6.92 0.47 -4.34
N GLU A 79 8.15 0.04 -4.06
CA GLU A 79 8.76 -1.13 -4.72
C GLU A 79 7.98 -2.41 -4.45
N ALA A 80 7.59 -2.67 -3.20
CA ALA A 80 6.78 -3.85 -2.85
C ALA A 80 5.43 -3.87 -3.60
N LEU A 81 4.80 -2.71 -3.80
CA LEU A 81 3.57 -2.59 -4.56
C LEU A 81 3.79 -2.78 -6.08
N GLU A 82 4.92 -2.32 -6.62
CA GLU A 82 5.30 -2.52 -8.03
C GLU A 82 5.60 -3.99 -8.34
N GLU A 83 6.28 -4.68 -7.43
CA GLU A 83 6.56 -6.12 -7.50
C GLU A 83 5.24 -6.92 -7.47
N ALA A 84 4.37 -6.65 -6.48
CA ALA A 84 3.05 -7.28 -6.41
C ALA A 84 2.21 -7.05 -7.67
N HIS A 85 2.31 -5.86 -8.29
CA HIS A 85 1.61 -5.58 -9.54
C HIS A 85 2.19 -6.40 -10.69
N SER A 86 3.52 -6.52 -10.77
CA SER A 86 4.22 -7.33 -11.74
C SER A 86 3.89 -8.82 -11.60
N ASP A 87 3.82 -9.34 -10.37
CA ASP A 87 3.45 -10.72 -10.07
C ASP A 87 2.01 -11.04 -10.53
N VAL A 88 1.05 -10.16 -10.24
CA VAL A 88 -0.32 -10.30 -10.73
C VAL A 88 -0.35 -10.28 -12.27
N ALA A 89 0.44 -9.41 -12.91
CA ALA A 89 0.54 -9.37 -14.37
C ALA A 89 1.16 -10.65 -14.95
N GLY A 90 2.12 -11.25 -14.23
CA GLY A 90 2.76 -12.53 -14.53
C GLY A 90 1.93 -13.79 -14.22
N ASN A 91 0.66 -13.62 -13.81
CA ASN A 91 -0.25 -14.71 -13.43
C ASN A 91 0.17 -15.50 -12.16
N VAL A 92 0.85 -14.84 -11.22
CA VAL A 92 1.08 -15.42 -9.88
C VAL A 92 -0.25 -15.51 -9.12
N ASN A 93 -0.36 -16.47 -8.19
CA ASN A 93 -1.57 -16.65 -7.38
C ASN A 93 -1.86 -15.40 -6.53
N GLY A 94 -2.98 -14.72 -6.79
CA GLY A 94 -3.34 -13.47 -6.13
C GLY A 94 -3.48 -13.55 -4.61
N LYS A 95 -3.85 -14.72 -4.04
CA LYS A 95 -3.89 -14.89 -2.57
C LYS A 95 -2.47 -14.82 -1.98
N LEU A 96 -1.51 -15.49 -2.62
CA LEU A 96 -0.12 -15.48 -2.18
C LEU A 96 0.51 -14.10 -2.34
N VAL A 97 0.27 -13.43 -3.48
CA VAL A 97 0.73 -12.05 -3.70
C VAL A 97 0.19 -11.12 -2.62
N PHE A 98 -1.09 -11.21 -2.27
CA PHE A 98 -1.68 -10.35 -1.25
C PHE A 98 -1.09 -10.61 0.14
N VAL A 99 -0.90 -11.87 0.51
CA VAL A 99 -0.33 -12.23 1.81
C VAL A 99 1.12 -11.75 1.92
N ASP A 100 1.95 -12.00 0.91
CA ASP A 100 3.34 -11.53 0.87
C ASP A 100 3.41 -10.00 0.97
N LEU A 101 2.66 -9.29 0.11
CA LEU A 101 2.57 -7.84 0.14
C LEU A 101 2.13 -7.32 1.52
N SER A 102 1.13 -7.95 2.14
CA SER A 102 0.62 -7.55 3.45
C SER A 102 1.68 -7.68 4.55
N LEU A 103 2.49 -8.74 4.52
CA LEU A 103 3.58 -8.96 5.46
C LEU A 103 4.71 -7.95 5.25
N ARG A 104 5.09 -7.69 3.99
CA ARG A 104 6.11 -6.67 3.65
C ARG A 104 5.67 -5.28 4.11
N VAL A 105 4.43 -4.87 3.79
CA VAL A 105 3.87 -3.59 4.23
C VAL A 105 3.83 -3.49 5.76
N HIS A 106 3.41 -4.55 6.46
CA HIS A 106 3.39 -4.57 7.93
C HIS A 106 4.78 -4.32 8.53
N ARG A 107 5.82 -4.93 7.97
CA ARG A 107 7.20 -4.73 8.41
C ARG A 107 7.68 -3.30 8.15
N LEU A 108 7.42 -2.77 6.95
CA LEU A 108 7.87 -1.43 6.53
C LEU A 108 7.22 -0.30 7.32
N LEU A 109 5.94 -0.41 7.65
CA LEU A 109 5.23 0.59 8.47
C LEU A 109 5.67 0.62 9.94
N ARG A 110 6.49 -0.35 10.37
CA ARG A 110 7.07 -0.42 11.72
C ARG A 110 8.54 0.00 11.78
N LEU A 111 9.14 0.32 10.64
CA LEU A 111 10.49 0.88 10.64
C LEU A 111 10.42 2.21 11.40
N PRO A 112 11.28 2.43 12.41
CA PRO A 112 11.39 3.74 13.02
C PRO A 112 11.89 4.72 11.96
N ALA A 113 11.34 5.93 11.94
CA ALA A 113 11.89 6.99 11.11
C ALA A 113 13.31 7.30 11.59
N SER A 114 14.24 7.45 10.65
CA SER A 114 15.55 8.04 10.93
C SER A 114 15.32 9.39 11.57
N VAL A 115 15.93 9.63 12.73
CA VAL A 115 16.01 10.99 13.28
C VAL A 115 17.19 11.64 12.58
N ASP A 116 16.92 12.46 11.57
CA ASP A 116 17.87 13.44 11.07
C ASP A 116 17.97 14.63 12.04
#